data_AF-A0A380NWZ4-F1
#
_entry.id   AF-A0A380NWZ4-F1
#
_cell.length_a   1.000
_cell.length_b   1.000
_cell.length_c   1.000
_cell.angle_alpha   90.00
_cell.angle_beta   90.00
_cell.angle_gamma   90.00
#
_symmetry.space_group_name_H-M   'P 1'
#
loop_
_entity.id
_entity.type
_entity.pdbx_description
1 polymer ?
#
loop_
_entity_poly.entity_id
_entity_poly.type
_entity_poly.pdbx_seq_one_letter_code
_entity_poly.pdbx_strand_id
1 'polypeptide(L)'
;MGLEDVTIVHARAEEFGGKNSPEREMYDVATARALARLNVLGELTLPFVKEHGVLLAMKGSQAQDEVEQAKQAINTLGGKIQSEIDVTLPNGDPRTVIVIEKVRKTPKKYPRKPGDPVRKPL
;
A
#
# COMPACT_ATOMS: atom_id res chain seq x y z
N MET A 1 5.28 20.34 15.18
CA MET A 1 5.46 18.87 15.23
C MET A 1 6.95 18.62 15.38
N GLY A 2 7.45 18.54 16.61
CA GLY A 2 8.88 18.31 16.90
C GLY A 2 9.22 16.84 16.71
N LEU A 3 9.11 16.36 15.47
CA LEU A 3 9.43 14.98 15.11
C LEU A 3 10.94 14.88 14.87
N GLU A 4 11.56 13.91 15.52
CA GLU A 4 12.94 13.49 15.30
C GLU A 4 12.94 12.24 14.40
N ASP A 5 14.08 11.90 13.79
CA ASP A 5 14.22 10.73 12.90
C ASP A 5 13.29 10.69 11.68
N VAL A 6 13.00 11.86 11.10
CA VAL A 6 12.19 11.98 9.88
C VAL A 6 13.08 12.13 8.65
N THR A 7 12.94 11.19 7.71
CA THR A 7 13.52 11.32 6.36
C THR A 7 12.43 11.68 5.36
N ILE A 8 12.64 12.76 4.61
CA ILE A 8 11.76 13.18 3.52
C ILE A 8 12.47 12.88 2.21
N VAL A 9 11.82 12.10 1.35
CA VAL A 9 12.37 11.72 0.05
C VAL A 9 11.48 12.28 -1.06
N HIS A 10 12.08 12.98 -2.01
CA HIS A 10 11.42 13.39 -3.24
C HIS A 10 11.67 12.35 -4.34
N ALA A 11 10.73 11.43 -4.50
CA ALA A 11 10.79 10.38 -5.51
C ALA A 11 9.38 9.90 -5.89
N ARG A 12 9.25 9.25 -7.04
CA ARG A 12 8.05 8.48 -7.39
C ARG A 12 8.09 7.15 -6.64
N ALA A 13 6.95 6.68 -6.15
CA ALA A 13 6.88 5.41 -5.43
C ALA A 13 7.34 4.22 -6.30
N GLU A 14 7.06 4.28 -7.60
CA GLU A 14 7.50 3.29 -8.60
C GLU A 14 9.03 3.18 -8.71
N GLU A 15 9.74 4.29 -8.48
CA GLU A 15 11.20 4.35 -8.54
C GLU A 15 11.80 3.97 -7.19
N PHE A 16 11.27 4.55 -6.11
CA PHE A 16 11.71 4.30 -4.74
C PHE A 16 11.50 2.82 -4.35
N GLY A 17 10.44 2.17 -4.83
CA GLY A 17 10.13 0.76 -4.55
C GLY A 17 10.66 -0.20 -5.62
N GLY A 18 11.38 0.34 -6.61
CA GLY A 18 11.83 -0.37 -7.80
C GLY A 18 12.70 -1.58 -7.49
N LYS A 19 12.81 -2.50 -8.45
CA LYS A 19 13.52 -3.79 -8.31
C LYS A 19 14.98 -3.70 -7.84
N ASN A 20 15.65 -2.58 -8.10
CA ASN A 20 17.05 -2.33 -7.76
C ASN A 20 17.21 -1.28 -6.66
N SER A 21 16.08 -0.83 -6.07
CA SER A 21 16.13 0.18 -5.01
C SER A 21 16.62 -0.46 -3.71
N PRO A 22 17.51 0.21 -2.96
CA PRO A 22 17.90 -0.25 -1.62
C PRO A 22 16.74 -0.20 -0.60
N GLU A 23 15.66 0.51 -0.94
CA GLU A 23 14.50 0.76 -0.07
C GLU A 23 13.40 -0.29 -0.25
N ARG A 24 13.60 -1.22 -1.19
CA ARG A 24 12.66 -2.28 -1.47
C ARG A 24 12.64 -3.28 -0.31
N GLU A 25 11.44 -3.56 0.21
CA GLU A 25 11.18 -4.56 1.26
C GLU A 25 11.99 -4.33 2.55
N MET A 26 12.18 -3.07 2.93
CA MET A 26 12.96 -2.69 4.11
C MET A 26 12.10 -2.25 5.31
N TYR A 27 10.83 -1.95 5.09
CA TYR A 27 9.98 -1.28 6.08
C TYR A 27 9.07 -2.28 6.80
N ASP A 28 8.99 -2.18 8.12
CA ASP A 28 8.04 -2.91 8.97
C ASP A 28 6.59 -2.57 8.63
N VAL A 29 6.33 -1.28 8.42
CA VAL A 29 5.00 -0.75 8.18
C VAL A 29 5.05 0.25 7.03
N ALA A 30 4.14 0.10 6.07
CA ALA A 30 3.78 1.16 5.14
C ALA A 30 2.37 1.65 5.43
N THR A 31 2.14 2.96 5.30
CA THR A 31 0.79 3.54 5.44
C THR A 31 0.50 4.44 4.26
N ALA A 32 -0.78 4.51 3.86
CA ALA A 32 -1.20 5.41 2.79
C ALA A 32 -2.66 5.85 2.99
N ARG A 33 -2.92 7.14 2.74
CA ARG A 33 -4.25 7.75 2.81
C ARG A 33 -4.45 8.65 1.59
N ALA A 34 -5.65 8.61 1.00
CA ALA A 34 -6.02 9.45 -0.16
C ALA A 34 -5.07 9.35 -1.37
N LEU A 35 -4.49 8.16 -1.60
CA LEU A 35 -3.49 7.95 -2.65
C LEU A 35 -4.09 7.48 -3.98
N ALA A 36 -4.76 6.31 -3.98
CA ALA A 36 -5.36 5.69 -5.17
C ALA A 36 -6.33 4.58 -4.75
N ARG A 37 -6.99 3.91 -5.72
CA ARG A 37 -7.74 2.66 -5.46
C ARG A 37 -6.82 1.55 -4.94
N LEU A 38 -7.35 0.60 -4.17
CA LEU A 38 -6.55 -0.34 -3.39
C LEU A 38 -5.61 -1.21 -4.23
N ASN A 39 -6.00 -1.60 -5.45
CA ASN A 39 -5.13 -2.34 -6.38
C ASN A 39 -3.90 -1.52 -6.81
N VAL A 40 -4.08 -0.24 -7.15
CA VAL A 40 -2.99 0.68 -7.48
C VAL A 40 -2.15 1.00 -6.25
N LEU A 41 -2.80 1.32 -5.13
CA LEU A 41 -2.15 1.61 -3.86
C LEU A 41 -1.25 0.44 -3.43
N GLY A 42 -1.76 -0.79 -3.52
CA GLY A 42 -0.99 -2.00 -3.21
C GLY A 42 0.28 -2.09 -4.04
N GLU A 43 0.22 -1.85 -5.35
CA GLU A 43 1.42 -1.91 -6.20
C GLU A 43 2.43 -0.82 -5.85
N LEU A 44 1.97 0.36 -5.44
CA LEU A 44 2.84 1.47 -5.05
C LEU A 44 3.44 1.33 -3.65
N THR A 45 2.91 0.46 -2.79
CA THR A 45 3.28 0.44 -1.36
C THR A 45 3.79 -0.91 -0.86
N LEU A 46 3.22 -2.04 -1.30
CA LEU A 46 3.69 -3.38 -0.91
C LEU A 46 5.16 -3.65 -1.26
N PRO A 47 5.76 -3.10 -2.33
CA PRO A 47 7.19 -3.23 -2.58
C PRO A 47 8.09 -2.63 -1.49
N PHE A 48 7.61 -1.74 -0.63
CA PHE A 48 8.37 -1.20 0.50
C PHE A 48 8.36 -2.12 1.72
N VAL A 49 7.28 -2.87 1.88
CA VAL A 49 7.02 -3.66 3.09
C VAL A 49 7.84 -4.95 3.05
N LYS A 50 8.61 -5.21 4.11
CA LYS A 50 9.35 -6.48 4.28
C LYS A 50 8.41 -7.66 4.51
N GLU A 51 8.88 -8.88 4.27
CA GLU A 51 8.10 -10.08 4.63
C GLU A 51 7.75 -10.06 6.13
N HIS A 52 6.50 -10.42 6.45
CA HIS A 52 5.86 -10.30 7.77
C HIS A 52 5.59 -8.85 8.25
N GLY A 53 5.93 -7.84 7.44
CA GLY A 53 5.48 -6.46 7.68
C GLY A 53 4.02 -6.24 7.27
N VAL A 54 3.51 -5.04 7.50
CA VAL A 54 2.10 -4.69 7.23
C VAL A 54 1.94 -3.39 6.43
N LEU A 55 0.96 -3.38 5.54
CA LEU A 55 0.44 -2.19 4.89
C LEU A 55 -0.89 -1.81 5.54
N LEU A 56 -0.98 -0.56 6.03
CA LEU A 56 -2.21 0.03 6.56
C LEU A 56 -2.77 1.02 5.53
N ALA A 57 -3.76 0.56 4.76
CA ALA A 57 -4.41 1.39 3.75
C ALA A 57 -5.68 2.05 4.31
N MET A 58 -5.66 3.38 4.43
CA MET A 58 -6.78 4.15 4.96
C MET A 58 -7.76 4.51 3.85
N LYS A 59 -8.98 3.98 3.94
CA LYS A 59 -10.04 4.09 2.93
C LYS A 59 -11.29 4.78 3.47
N GLY A 60 -12.10 5.27 2.54
CA GLY A 60 -13.41 5.87 2.81
C GLY A 60 -14.54 4.88 2.60
N SER A 61 -15.73 5.40 2.29
CA SER A 61 -16.97 4.63 2.14
C SER A 61 -16.94 3.50 1.09
N GLN A 62 -16.01 3.54 0.13
CA GLN A 62 -15.88 2.51 -0.93
C GLN A 62 -14.88 1.39 -0.58
N ALA A 63 -14.50 1.26 0.70
CA ALA A 63 -13.46 0.32 1.13
C ALA A 63 -13.75 -1.14 0.72
N GLN A 64 -14.97 -1.62 0.96
CA GLN A 64 -15.35 -3.01 0.66
C GLN A 64 -15.28 -3.32 -0.85
N ASP A 65 -15.82 -2.43 -1.70
CA ASP A 65 -15.76 -2.58 -3.16
C ASP A 65 -14.32 -2.61 -3.66
N GLU A 66 -13.47 -1.75 -3.10
CA GLU A 66 -12.05 -1.71 -3.43
C GLU A 66 -11.30 -2.97 -2.97
N VAL A 67 -11.65 -3.53 -1.81
CA VAL A 67 -11.12 -4.80 -1.31
C VAL A 67 -11.40 -5.91 -2.31
N GLU A 68 -12.67 -6.10 -2.68
CA GLU A 68 -13.07 -7.16 -3.61
C GLU A 68 -12.32 -7.06 -4.94
N GLN A 69 -12.21 -5.86 -5.50
CA GLN A 69 -11.51 -5.62 -6.76
C GLN A 69 -9.99 -5.82 -6.65
N ALA A 70 -9.41 -5.58 -5.46
CA ALA A 70 -7.96 -5.64 -5.27
C ALA A 70 -7.44 -7.00 -4.79
N LYS A 71 -8.30 -7.95 -4.38
CA LYS A 71 -7.86 -9.27 -3.83
C LYS A 71 -6.78 -9.94 -4.68
N GLN A 72 -6.98 -10.02 -6.00
CA GLN A 72 -6.01 -10.65 -6.90
C GLN A 72 -4.73 -9.84 -7.04
N ALA A 73 -4.82 -8.50 -7.12
CA ALA A 73 -3.68 -7.61 -7.18
C ALA A 73 -2.82 -7.73 -5.90
N ILE A 74 -3.44 -7.63 -4.72
CA ILE A 74 -2.79 -7.76 -3.42
C ILE A 74 -2.07 -9.10 -3.30
N ASN A 75 -2.76 -10.20 -3.63
CA ASN A 75 -2.13 -11.52 -3.65
C ASN A 75 -0.94 -11.58 -4.63
N THR A 76 -1.09 -11.05 -5.85
CA THR A 76 -0.02 -11.00 -6.87
C THR A 76 1.21 -10.24 -6.37
N LEU A 77 1.00 -9.19 -5.58
CA LEU A 77 2.05 -8.35 -5.00
C LEU A 77 2.66 -8.94 -3.71
N GLY A 78 2.20 -10.11 -3.29
CA GLY A 78 2.68 -10.82 -2.10
C GLY A 78 2.02 -10.41 -0.80
N GLY A 79 0.93 -9.64 -0.86
CA GLY A 79 0.11 -9.29 0.30
C GLY A 79 -1.04 -10.26 0.53
N LYS A 80 -1.59 -10.23 1.74
CA LYS A 80 -2.82 -10.90 2.15
C LYS A 80 -3.63 -9.94 3.00
N ILE A 81 -4.90 -9.71 2.63
CA ILE A 81 -5.81 -8.91 3.45
C ILE A 81 -6.06 -9.69 4.74
N GLN A 82 -5.67 -9.10 5.87
CA GLN A 82 -5.74 -9.71 7.19
C GLN A 82 -7.03 -9.31 7.92
N SER A 83 -7.36 -8.01 7.89
CA SER A 83 -8.54 -7.48 8.55
C SER A 83 -8.95 -6.13 7.98
N GLU A 84 -10.20 -5.76 8.21
CA GLU A 84 -10.77 -4.43 7.93
C GLU A 84 -11.21 -3.83 9.26
N ILE A 85 -10.70 -2.65 9.60
CA ILE A 85 -10.99 -1.97 10.86
C ILE A 85 -11.82 -0.74 10.56
N ASP A 86 -13.10 -0.78 10.92
CA ASP A 86 -13.98 0.37 10.79
C ASP A 86 -13.70 1.42 11.87
N VAL A 87 -13.66 2.67 11.44
CA VAL A 87 -13.34 3.83 12.26
C VAL A 87 -14.35 4.94 11.94
N THR A 88 -15.06 5.42 12.96
CA THR A 88 -15.87 6.63 12.85
C THR A 88 -15.02 7.83 13.26
N LEU A 89 -14.85 8.79 12.35
CA LEU A 89 -14.14 10.03 12.66
C LEU A 89 -14.97 10.92 13.61
N PRO A 90 -14.36 11.89 14.31
CA PRO A 90 -15.08 12.79 15.22
C PRO A 90 -16.22 13.59 14.57
N ASN A 91 -16.18 13.78 13.25
CA ASN A 91 -17.23 14.44 12.47
C ASN A 91 -18.35 13.48 12.02
N GLY A 92 -18.31 12.21 12.42
CA GLY A 92 -19.27 11.17 12.03
C GLY A 92 -18.93 10.45 10.72
N ASP A 93 -17.89 10.86 9.99
CA ASP A 93 -17.55 10.21 8.71
C ASP A 93 -17.02 8.79 8.93
N PRO A 94 -17.58 7.77 8.24
CA PRO A 94 -17.06 6.42 8.29
C PRO A 94 -15.76 6.30 7.48
N ARG A 95 -14.78 5.60 8.06
CA ARG A 95 -13.50 5.23 7.45
C ARG A 95 -13.24 3.76 7.74
N THR A 96 -12.38 3.16 6.93
CA THR A 96 -11.92 1.79 7.14
C THR A 96 -10.42 1.74 6.94
N VAL A 97 -9.71 1.09 7.86
CA VAL A 97 -8.28 0.75 7.70
C VAL A 97 -8.19 -0.69 7.25
N ILE A 98 -7.72 -0.89 6.02
CA ILE A 98 -7.46 -2.22 5.47
C ILE A 98 -6.05 -2.64 5.88
N VAL A 99 -5.95 -3.70 6.67
CA VAL A 99 -4.68 -4.28 7.12
C VAL A 99 -4.27 -5.37 6.15
N ILE A 100 -3.12 -5.18 5.51
CA ILE A 100 -2.58 -6.12 4.53
C ILE A 100 -1.23 -6.62 5.03
N GLU A 101 -1.15 -7.91 5.35
CA GLU A 101 0.10 -8.57 5.74
C GLU A 101 0.94 -8.89 4.50
N LYS A 102 2.25 -8.63 4.54
CA LYS A 102 3.18 -9.04 3.49
C LYS A 102 3.64 -10.48 3.73
N VAL A 103 2.97 -11.44 3.09
CA VAL A 103 3.20 -12.88 3.32
C VAL A 103 4.28 -13.51 2.43
N ARG A 104 4.69 -12.82 1.36
CA ARG A 104 5.79 -13.25 0.48
C ARG A 104 6.41 -12.06 -0.24
N LYS A 105 7.63 -12.22 -0.74
CA LYS A 105 8.29 -11.20 -1.59
C LYS A 105 7.43 -10.75 -2.77
N THR A 106 7.44 -9.46 -3.04
CA THR A 106 6.84 -8.89 -4.24
C THR A 106 7.67 -9.29 -5.47
N PRO A 107 7.05 -9.82 -6.55
CA PRO A 107 7.78 -10.14 -7.77
C PRO A 107 8.58 -8.95 -8.34
N LYS A 108 9.78 -9.19 -8.89
CA LYS A 108 10.68 -8.15 -9.42
C LYS A 108 10.08 -7.29 -10.55
N LYS A 109 8.98 -7.72 -11.15
CA LYS A 109 8.25 -6.96 -12.18
C LYS A 109 7.42 -5.80 -11.60
N TYR A 110 7.24 -5.76 -10.28
CA TYR A 110 6.49 -4.72 -9.57
C TYR A 110 7.40 -3.93 -8.60
N PRO A 111 7.17 -2.63 -8.43
CA PRO A 111 6.18 -1.83 -9.13
C PRO A 111 6.52 -1.70 -10.63
N ARG A 112 5.49 -1.50 -11.46
CA ARG A 112 5.67 -1.19 -12.89
C ARG A 112 6.18 0.24 -13.07
N LYS A 113 6.47 0.63 -14.31
CA LYS A 113 7.05 1.94 -14.61
C LYS A 113 6.15 3.08 -14.12
N PRO A 114 6.71 4.27 -13.83
CA PRO A 114 5.94 5.42 -13.38
C PRO A 114 4.68 5.68 -14.22
N GLY A 115 3.53 5.73 -13.55
CA GLY A 115 2.23 5.94 -14.18
C GLY A 115 1.53 4.69 -14.73
N ASP A 116 2.21 3.57 -14.98
CA ASP A 116 1.57 2.32 -15.41
C ASP A 116 0.56 1.77 -14.39
N PRO A 117 0.83 1.78 -13.06
CA PRO A 117 -0.13 1.30 -12.07
C PRO A 117 -1.48 2.02 -12.17
N VAL A 118 -1.45 3.33 -12.43
CA VAL A 118 -2.66 4.17 -12.55
C VAL A 118 -3.35 3.95 -13.89
N ARG A 119 -2.59 3.88 -15.00
CA ARG A 119 -3.15 3.74 -16.35
C ARG A 119 -3.75 2.36 -16.62
N LYS A 120 -3.15 1.31 -16.05
CA LYS A 120 -3.56 -0.09 -16.22
C LYS A 120 -3.51 -0.80 -14.87
N PRO A 121 -4.48 -0.55 -13.98
CA PRO A 121 -4.52 -1.19 -12.68
C PRO A 121 -4.53 -2.72 -12.80
N LEU A 122 -3.96 -3.39 -11.79
CA LEU A 122 -4.04 -4.83 -11.63
C LEU A 122 -5.44 -5.28 -11.22
#